data_AF-A0A0J7YPS2-F1
#
_entry.id   AF-A0A0J7YPS2-F1
#
_cell.length_a   1.000
_cell.length_b   1.000
_cell.length_c   1.000
_cell.angle_alpha   90.00
_cell.angle_beta   90.00
_cell.angle_gamma   90.00
#
_symmetry.space_group_name_H-M   'P 1'
#
loop_
_entity.id
_entity.type
_entity.pdbx_description
1 polymer ?
#
loop_
_entity_poly.entity_id
_entity_poly.type
_entity_poly.pdbx_seq_one_letter_code
_entity_poly.pdbx_strand_id
1 'polypeptide(L)'
;RHNAVFVLDAAERPALAQALARIGNDPERPVCLFRHVPEFFTVYGDDAEMIAAEFFLNKSFARTMTIPSDDDEESSDDSIFYINIAPGRIEKLLKLIVGVKRRAVELYGQPNQEWVSLRKVQYLGYFDGLH
;
A
#
# COMPACT_ATOMS: atom_id res chain seq x y z
N ARG A 1 -15.38 -19.05 5.85
CA ARG A 1 -14.88 -18.39 4.62
C ARG A 1 -13.39 -18.18 4.83
N HIS A 2 -12.53 -18.88 4.10
CA HIS A 2 -11.08 -18.73 4.24
C HIS A 2 -10.69 -17.29 3.87
N ASN A 3 -10.09 -16.56 4.80
CA ASN A 3 -9.40 -15.29 4.49
C ASN A 3 -8.21 -15.66 3.62
N ALA A 4 -8.35 -15.54 2.30
CA ALA A 4 -7.23 -15.65 1.40
C ALA A 4 -6.20 -14.58 1.78
N VAL A 5 -5.01 -15.04 2.14
CA VAL A 5 -3.87 -14.19 2.48
C VAL A 5 -2.96 -14.22 1.27
N PHE A 6 -2.67 -13.05 0.70
CA PHE A 6 -1.56 -12.90 -0.22
C PHE A 6 -0.26 -12.70 0.57
N VAL A 7 0.78 -13.43 0.21
CA VAL A 7 2.15 -13.23 0.70
C VAL A 7 3.03 -13.09 -0.53
N LEU A 8 3.80 -12.00 -0.59
CA LEU A 8 4.68 -11.73 -1.72
C LEU A 8 5.81 -12.77 -1.78
N ASP A 9 6.05 -13.31 -2.98
CA ASP A 9 7.14 -14.25 -3.21
C ASP A 9 8.49 -13.58 -2.90
N ALA A 10 9.41 -14.32 -2.29
CA ALA A 10 10.76 -13.85 -1.99
C ALA A 10 11.48 -13.31 -3.24
N ALA A 11 11.24 -13.90 -4.41
CA ALA A 11 11.83 -13.44 -5.68
C ALA A 11 11.35 -12.05 -6.13
N GLU A 12 10.16 -11.61 -5.68
CA GLU A 12 9.57 -10.32 -6.06
C GLU A 12 9.91 -9.19 -5.08
N ARG A 13 10.44 -9.54 -3.90
CA ARG A 13 10.75 -8.57 -2.83
C ARG A 13 11.85 -7.56 -3.20
N PRO A 14 12.92 -7.91 -3.93
CA PRO A 14 13.91 -6.91 -4.34
C PRO A 14 13.31 -5.82 -5.23
N ALA A 15 12.45 -6.19 -6.18
CA ALA A 15 11.77 -5.22 -7.05
C ALA A 15 10.82 -4.32 -6.24
N LEU A 16 10.13 -4.87 -5.23
CA LEU A 16 9.31 -4.09 -4.32
C LEU A 16 10.18 -3.12 -3.47
N ALA A 17 11.29 -3.59 -2.90
CA ALA A 17 12.19 -2.78 -2.09
C ALA A 17 12.70 -1.56 -2.87
N GLN A 18 13.16 -1.77 -4.11
CA GLN A 18 13.58 -0.68 -5.01
C GLN A 18 12.43 0.31 -5.28
N ALA A 19 11.20 -0.18 -5.48
CA ALA A 19 10.04 0.68 -5.68
C ALA A 19 9.71 1.51 -4.44
N LEU A 20 9.74 0.91 -3.26
CA LEU A 20 9.50 1.58 -1.98
C LEU A 20 10.57 2.64 -1.69
N ALA A 21 11.84 2.33 -1.95
CA ALA A 21 12.95 3.28 -1.82
C ALA A 21 12.77 4.49 -2.76
N ARG A 22 12.35 4.25 -4.01
CA ARG A 22 12.04 5.32 -4.98
C ARG A 22 10.84 6.18 -4.56
N ILE A 23 9.82 5.56 -3.97
CA ILE A 23 8.62 6.27 -3.48
C ILE A 23 8.97 7.13 -2.25
N GLY A 24 9.88 6.65 -1.40
CA GLY A 24 10.29 7.31 -0.17
C GLY A 24 9.22 7.27 0.93
N ASN A 25 9.51 7.91 2.06
CA ASN A 25 8.63 7.92 3.23
C ASN A 25 8.06 9.31 3.59
N ASP A 26 7.75 10.12 2.58
CA ASP A 26 7.13 11.43 2.80
C ASP A 26 5.66 11.26 3.27
N PRO A 27 5.24 11.81 4.42
CA PRO A 27 3.87 11.69 4.91
C PRO A 27 2.82 12.38 4.01
N GLU A 28 3.22 13.38 3.21
CA GLU A 28 2.33 14.04 2.25
C GLU A 28 2.15 13.25 0.96
N ARG A 29 2.93 12.17 0.77
CA ARG A 29 2.85 11.34 -0.42
C ARG A 29 1.49 10.64 -0.55
N PRO A 30 1.07 10.30 -1.79
CA PRO A 30 -0.12 9.49 -2.01
C PRO A 30 -0.03 8.15 -1.28
N VAL A 31 -1.17 7.62 -0.83
CA VAL A 31 -1.24 6.24 -0.36
C VAL A 31 -1.06 5.32 -1.55
N CYS A 32 -0.04 4.45 -1.51
CA CYS A 32 0.30 3.56 -2.60
C CYS A 32 -0.42 2.20 -2.47
N LEU A 33 -1.18 1.83 -3.49
CA LEU A 33 -1.83 0.52 -3.63
C LEU A 33 -1.08 -0.31 -4.67
N PHE A 34 -0.58 -1.48 -4.28
CA PHE A 34 0.16 -2.38 -5.16
C PHE A 34 -0.73 -3.53 -5.61
N ARG A 35 -0.91 -3.71 -6.91
CA ARG A 35 -1.67 -4.83 -7.48
C ARG A 35 -0.74 -6.00 -7.78
N HIS A 36 -0.91 -7.13 -7.10
CA HIS A 36 -0.06 -8.32 -7.29
C HIS A 36 -0.70 -9.36 -8.22
N VAL A 37 -1.70 -10.07 -7.72
CA VAL A 37 -2.54 -10.98 -8.50
C VAL A 37 -3.83 -10.28 -8.92
N PRO A 38 -4.60 -10.78 -9.90
CA PRO A 38 -5.81 -10.11 -10.39
C PRO A 38 -6.81 -9.74 -9.30
N GLU A 39 -6.70 -10.38 -8.14
CA GLU A 39 -7.65 -10.33 -7.04
C GLU A 39 -7.11 -9.72 -5.74
N PHE A 40 -5.89 -9.20 -5.66
CA PHE A 40 -5.41 -8.59 -4.41
C PHE A 40 -4.64 -7.29 -4.63
N PHE A 41 -4.90 -6.35 -3.73
CA PHE A 41 -4.15 -5.12 -3.58
C PHE A 41 -3.46 -5.11 -2.23
N THR A 42 -2.26 -4.57 -2.16
CA THR A 42 -1.49 -4.46 -0.92
C THR A 42 -1.13 -3.01 -0.66
N VAL A 43 -1.19 -2.60 0.60
CA VAL A 43 -0.59 -1.34 1.07
C VAL A 43 0.54 -1.69 2.03
N TYR A 44 1.60 -0.88 2.02
CA TYR A 44 2.82 -1.11 2.78
C TYR A 44 3.15 0.06 3.72
N GLY A 45 3.99 -0.20 4.72
CA GLY A 45 4.52 0.78 5.67
C GLY A 45 3.45 1.42 6.55
N ASP A 46 3.66 2.67 6.93
CA ASP A 46 2.78 3.44 7.83
C ASP A 46 1.33 3.52 7.32
N ASP A 47 1.14 3.56 5.99
CA ASP A 47 -0.18 3.56 5.38
C ASP A 47 -0.93 2.25 5.66
N ALA A 48 -0.23 1.12 5.74
CA ALA A 48 -0.82 -0.17 6.07
C ALA A 48 -1.35 -0.20 7.51
N GLU A 49 -0.60 0.37 8.44
CA GLU A 49 -1.00 0.50 9.85
C GLU A 49 -2.21 1.42 10.01
N MET A 50 -2.21 2.56 9.34
CA MET A 50 -3.34 3.49 9.32
C MET A 50 -4.60 2.80 8.78
N ILE A 51 -4.49 2.07 7.68
CA ILE A 51 -5.62 1.33 7.12
C ILE A 51 -6.08 0.21 8.07
N ALA A 52 -5.18 -0.52 8.74
CA ALA A 52 -5.55 -1.54 9.71
C ALA A 52 -6.35 -0.94 10.88
N ALA A 53 -5.89 0.19 11.42
CA ALA A 53 -6.53 0.89 12.52
C ALA A 53 -7.89 1.49 12.13
N GLU A 54 -8.02 2.05 10.92
CA GLU A 54 -9.17 2.88 10.56
C GLU A 54 -10.18 2.22 9.64
N PHE A 55 -9.73 1.37 8.72
CA PHE A 55 -10.60 0.67 7.78
C PHE A 55 -11.05 -0.70 8.30
N PHE A 56 -10.18 -1.39 9.04
CA PHE A 56 -10.50 -2.68 9.65
C PHE A 56 -10.86 -2.58 11.13
N LEU A 57 -10.64 -1.41 11.76
CA LEU A 57 -10.84 -1.18 13.19
C LEU A 57 -10.08 -2.21 14.05
N ASN A 58 -8.97 -2.73 13.51
CA ASN A 58 -8.21 -3.80 14.13
C ASN A 58 -6.78 -3.82 13.56
N LYS A 59 -5.81 -3.42 14.40
CA LYS A 59 -4.39 -3.37 14.05
C LYS A 59 -3.80 -4.73 13.70
N SER A 60 -4.36 -5.84 14.20
CA SER A 60 -3.90 -7.20 13.90
C SER A 60 -4.09 -7.61 12.43
N PHE A 61 -4.74 -6.79 11.60
CA PHE A 61 -4.79 -6.99 10.15
C PHE A 61 -3.50 -6.53 9.44
N ALA A 62 -2.71 -5.63 10.05
CA ALA A 62 -1.37 -5.33 9.58
C ALA A 62 -0.45 -6.49 9.91
N ARG A 63 0.30 -6.95 8.91
CA ARG A 63 1.29 -8.03 9.02
C ARG A 63 2.66 -7.48 8.70
N THR A 64 3.71 -8.17 9.11
CA THR A 64 5.08 -7.81 8.75
C THR A 64 5.65 -8.76 7.71
N MET A 65 6.47 -8.24 6.81
CA MET A 65 7.32 -9.05 5.94
C MET A 65 8.74 -8.48 5.91
N THR A 66 9.73 -9.37 5.83
CA THR A 66 11.12 -9.00 5.60
C THR A 66 11.32 -8.60 4.14
N ILE A 67 11.90 -7.43 3.92
CA ILE A 67 12.42 -6.97 2.63
C ILE A 67 13.95 -6.87 2.68
N PRO A 68 14.65 -7.09 1.56
CA PRO A 68 16.10 -6.85 1.52
C PRO A 68 16.39 -5.37 1.81
N SER A 69 17.34 -5.09 2.70
CA SER A 69 17.90 -3.75 2.89
C SER A 69 18.99 -3.47 1.85
N ASP A 70 19.11 -2.21 1.42
CA ASP A 70 20.15 -1.77 0.48
C ASP A 70 21.48 -1.40 1.19
N ASP A 71 21.50 -1.38 2.53
CA ASP A 71 22.71 -1.06 3.31
C ASP A 71 23.55 -2.31 3.58
N ASP A 72 24.73 -2.34 2.95
CA ASP A 72 25.80 -3.36 3.04
C ASP A 72 26.51 -3.45 4.42
N GLU A 73 25.98 -2.82 5.47
CA GLU A 73 26.54 -2.88 6.83
C GLU A 73 25.57 -3.60 7.78
N GLU A 74 25.94 -4.82 8.20
CA GLU A 74 25.30 -5.62 9.26
C GLU A 74 23.78 -5.83 9.13
N SER A 75 23.43 -6.79 8.28
CA SER A 75 22.14 -7.51 8.19
C SER A 75 21.19 -7.35 9.40
N SER A 76 20.39 -6.29 9.39
CA SER A 76 19.09 -6.32 10.05
C SER A 76 18.04 -6.42 8.95
N ASP A 77 17.32 -7.53 8.93
CA ASP A 77 16.21 -7.77 8.03
C ASP A 77 15.14 -6.69 8.23
N ASP A 78 15.13 -5.66 7.38
CA ASP A 78 14.13 -4.60 7.46
C ASP A 78 12.73 -5.20 7.28
N SER A 79 11.92 -5.06 8.31
CA SER A 79 10.57 -5.60 8.35
C SER A 79 9.58 -4.47 8.07
N ILE A 80 8.80 -4.61 7.00
CA ILE A 80 7.79 -3.64 6.62
C ILE A 80 6.38 -4.17 6.93
N PHE A 81 5.53 -3.29 7.46
CA PHE A 81 4.10 -3.59 7.60
C PHE A 81 3.41 -3.66 6.25
N TYR A 82 2.45 -4.56 6.11
CA TYR A 82 1.59 -4.64 4.94
C TYR A 82 0.17 -5.08 5.30
N ILE A 83 -0.77 -4.70 4.44
CA ILE A 83 -2.16 -5.13 4.55
C ILE A 83 -2.73 -5.50 3.18
N ASN A 84 -3.38 -6.66 3.13
CA ASN A 84 -4.06 -7.12 1.93
C ASN A 84 -5.49 -6.61 1.89
N ILE A 85 -5.86 -6.06 0.74
CA ILE A 85 -7.18 -5.52 0.45
C ILE A 85 -7.80 -6.36 -0.66
N ALA A 86 -8.90 -7.03 -0.32
CA ALA A 86 -9.70 -7.77 -1.29
C ALA A 86 -10.38 -6.80 -2.29
N PRO A 87 -10.66 -7.21 -3.54
CA PRO A 87 -11.14 -6.30 -4.60
C PRO A 87 -12.48 -5.67 -4.24
N GLY A 88 -13.38 -6.45 -3.64
CA GLY A 88 -14.69 -5.97 -3.18
C GLY A 88 -14.63 -4.94 -2.05
N ARG A 89 -13.46 -4.67 -1.49
CA ARG A 89 -13.24 -3.65 -0.44
C ARG A 89 -12.56 -2.38 -0.97
N ILE A 90 -12.07 -2.38 -2.20
CA ILE A 90 -11.29 -1.27 -2.76
C ILE A 90 -12.10 0.02 -2.82
N GLU A 91 -13.34 -0.04 -3.30
CA GLU A 91 -14.18 1.16 -3.39
C GLU A 91 -14.38 1.82 -2.02
N LYS A 92 -14.65 1.02 -0.98
CA LYS A 92 -14.81 1.51 0.39
C LYS A 92 -13.51 2.09 0.94
N LEU A 93 -12.37 1.45 0.63
CA LEU A 93 -11.06 1.94 1.03
C LEU A 93 -10.75 3.30 0.37
N LEU A 94 -11.01 3.44 -0.93
CA LEU A 94 -10.80 4.70 -1.65
C LEU A 94 -11.67 5.82 -1.08
N LYS A 95 -12.93 5.54 -0.70
CA LYS A 95 -13.79 6.51 -0.03
C LYS A 95 -13.21 6.98 1.31
N LEU A 96 -12.63 6.07 2.09
CA LEU A 96 -11.93 6.44 3.34
C LEU A 96 -10.73 7.34 3.04
N ILE A 97 -9.82 6.91 2.15
CA ILE A 97 -8.55 7.62 1.94
C ILE A 97 -8.79 8.98 1.27
N VAL A 98 -9.56 9.02 0.18
CA VAL A 98 -9.78 10.25 -0.59
C VAL A 98 -10.82 11.13 0.09
N GLY A 99 -11.93 10.56 0.57
CA GLY A 99 -13.06 11.33 1.10
C GLY A 99 -12.89 11.76 2.55
N VAL A 100 -12.33 10.90 3.41
CA VAL A 100 -12.20 11.18 4.84
C VAL A 100 -10.79 11.68 5.16
N LYS A 101 -9.75 10.97 4.68
CA LYS A 101 -8.36 11.36 4.92
C LYS A 101 -7.84 12.46 4.03
N ARG A 102 -8.59 12.80 2.96
CA ARG A 102 -8.20 13.83 1.98
C ARG A 102 -6.80 13.60 1.41
N ARG A 103 -6.37 12.34 1.32
CA ARG A 103 -5.08 11.96 0.74
C ARG A 103 -5.28 11.43 -0.67
N ALA A 104 -4.33 11.72 -1.55
CA ALA A 104 -4.28 11.11 -2.87
C ALA A 104 -3.97 9.60 -2.74
N VAL A 105 -4.38 8.83 -3.75
CA VAL A 105 -4.07 7.40 -3.87
C VAL A 105 -3.37 7.17 -5.19
N GLU A 106 -2.33 6.34 -5.19
CA GLU A 106 -1.61 5.94 -6.39
C GLU A 106 -1.59 4.42 -6.53
N LEU A 107 -2.03 3.92 -7.68
CA LEU A 107 -2.08 2.51 -8.00
C LEU A 107 -0.83 2.11 -8.75
N TYR A 108 -0.10 1.15 -8.20
CA TYR A 108 1.05 0.52 -8.80
C TYR A 108 0.68 -0.87 -9.34
N GLY A 109 1.30 -1.25 -10.44
CA GLY A 109 1.29 -2.61 -10.96
C GLY A 109 2.66 -2.98 -11.50
N GLN A 110 2.84 -4.25 -11.85
CA GLN A 110 4.15 -4.80 -12.16
C GLN A 110 4.27 -5.31 -13.62
N PRO A 111 4.15 -4.44 -14.65
CA PRO A 111 4.45 -4.84 -16.02
C PRO A 111 5.95 -5.16 -16.15
N ASN A 112 6.28 -6.28 -16.81
CA ASN A 112 7.66 -6.69 -17.05
C ASN A 112 8.55 -6.75 -15.79
N GLN A 113 7.98 -7.18 -14.65
CA GLN A 113 8.67 -7.34 -13.35
C GLN A 113 9.12 -6.04 -12.66
N GLU A 114 8.85 -4.85 -13.22
CA GLU A 114 9.10 -3.57 -12.57
C GLU A 114 7.80 -2.96 -12.03
N TRP A 115 7.83 -2.44 -10.81
CA TRP A 115 6.70 -1.70 -10.25
C TRP A 115 6.61 -0.29 -10.84
N VAL A 116 5.49 0.01 -11.49
CA VAL A 116 5.22 1.32 -12.09
C VAL A 116 3.87 1.87 -11.65
N SER A 117 3.78 3.19 -11.56
CA SER A 117 2.51 3.87 -11.34
C SER A 117 1.61 3.72 -12.57
N LEU A 118 0.43 3.13 -12.38
CA LEU A 118 -0.57 2.92 -13.41
C LEU A 118 -1.62 4.04 -13.41
N ARG A 119 -1.99 4.53 -12.22
CA ARG A 119 -3.05 5.52 -12.07
C ARG A 119 -2.93 6.27 -10.76
N LYS A 120 -3.13 7.59 -10.81
CA LYS A 120 -3.26 8.44 -9.63
C LYS A 120 -4.69 8.93 -9.48
N VAL A 121 -5.26 8.77 -8.29
CA VAL A 121 -6.55 9.32 -7.87
C VAL A 121 -6.27 10.45 -6.90
N GLN A 122 -6.58 11.68 -7.30
CA GLN A 122 -6.36 12.85 -6.47
C GLN A 122 -7.64 13.20 -5.71
N TYR A 123 -7.48 13.75 -4.51
CA TYR A 123 -8.54 14.53 -3.89
C TYR A 123 -8.70 15.82 -4.70
N LEU A 124 -9.75 15.88 -5.53
CA LEU A 124 -10.18 17.14 -6.13
C LEU A 124 -10.89 17.89 -5.01
N GLY A 125 -10.22 18.88 -4.42
CA GLY A 125 -10.71 19.64 -3.27
C GLY A 125 -11.96 20.49 -3.48
N TYR A 126 -12.90 20.06 -4.31
CA TYR A 126 -14.21 20.68 -4.46
C TYR A 126 -15.17 20.08 -3.43
N PHE A 127 -15.18 20.64 -2.23
CA PHE A 127 -16.36 20.93 -1.40
C PHE A 127 -15.88 21.75 -0.19
N ASP A 128 -15.40 22.96 -0.46
CA ASP A 128 -15.46 24.05 0.50
C ASP A 128 -16.12 25.22 -0.25
N GLY A 129 -17.42 25.37 -0.04
CA GLY A 129 -18.26 26.36 -0.72
C GLY A 129 -19.33 25.75 -1.63
N LEU A 130 -20.40 25.24 -1.04
CA LEU A 130 -21.79 25.51 -1.46
C LEU A 130 -22.77 24.85 -0.46
N HIS A 131 -23.47 25.74 0.26
CA HIS A 131 -24.58 25.59 1.23
C HIS A 131 -24.25 25.17 2.66
#